data_AF-A0A4S4C0Y0-F1
#
_entry.id   AF-A0A4S4C0Y0-F1
#
_cell.length_a   1.000
_cell.length_b   1.000
_cell.length_c   1.000
_cell.angle_alpha   90.00
_cell.angle_beta   90.00
_cell.angle_gamma   90.00
#
_symmetry.space_group_name_H-M   'P 1'
#
loop_
_entity.id
_entity.type
_entity.pdbx_description
1 polymer ?
#
loop_
_entity_poly.entity_id
_entity_poly.type
_entity_poly.pdbx_seq_one_letter_code
_entity_poly.pdbx_strand_id
1 'polypeptide(L)'
;MKRIDNRKTDTNIIRVESTTYGDSIDTIQLISYPNFLLISWSIASSTRNFLEQILKEDFEDLHMRIILYKTNNQQQMTDFHIRDISGILRLELLPTGTYYCEIVTSNSQNETITIKRSSSLYFLQEKSDQSKKYEWKQPALDQQSWLRAYSSYTIYD
;
A
#
# COMPACT_ATOMS: atom_id res chain seq x y z
N MET A 1 -26.05 -31.14 43.86
CA MET A 1 -26.75 -30.72 42.63
C MET A 1 -27.09 -29.23 42.73
N LYS A 2 -26.40 -28.38 41.97
CA LYS A 2 -26.96 -27.21 41.25
C LYS A 2 -25.83 -26.57 40.45
N ARG A 3 -25.97 -26.60 39.13
CA ARG A 3 -25.15 -25.90 38.14
C ARG A 3 -25.36 -24.39 38.33
N ILE A 4 -24.29 -23.62 38.19
CA ILE A 4 -24.39 -22.18 37.95
C ILE A 4 -23.86 -21.95 36.54
N ASP A 5 -24.74 -21.39 35.72
CA ASP A 5 -24.60 -21.29 34.28
C ASP A 5 -23.63 -20.19 33.85
N ASN A 6 -22.90 -20.50 32.78
CA ASN A 6 -22.15 -19.57 31.95
C ASN A 6 -23.09 -18.67 31.13
N ARG A 7 -22.67 -17.40 30.95
CA ARG A 7 -22.93 -16.44 29.84
C ARG A 7 -23.35 -15.07 30.41
N LYS A 8 -22.85 -13.94 29.93
CA LYS A 8 -22.21 -13.58 28.66
C LYS A 8 -21.29 -12.38 28.93
N THR A 9 -20.08 -12.45 28.42
CA THR A 9 -19.10 -11.36 28.42
C THR A 9 -19.57 -10.31 27.42
N ASP A 10 -20.04 -9.16 27.90
CA ASP A 10 -20.21 -7.97 27.06
C ASP A 10 -18.83 -7.39 26.77
N THR A 11 -18.14 -7.99 25.80
CA THR A 11 -17.00 -7.35 25.16
C THR A 11 -17.53 -6.17 24.37
N ASN A 12 -17.46 -4.98 24.97
CA ASN A 12 -17.52 -3.71 24.29
C ASN A 12 -16.33 -3.65 23.31
N ILE A 13 -16.52 -4.18 22.11
CA ILE A 13 -15.59 -4.00 21.01
C ILE A 13 -15.81 -2.56 20.55
N ILE A 14 -14.94 -1.66 21.00
CA ILE A 14 -14.78 -0.35 20.37
C ILE A 14 -14.22 -0.65 18.98
N ARG A 15 -15.10 -0.74 17.98
CA ARG A 15 -14.69 -0.60 16.59
C ARG A 15 -14.19 0.82 16.47
N VAL A 16 -12.92 0.98 16.14
CA VAL A 16 -12.38 2.28 15.73
C VAL A 16 -13.13 2.65 14.45
N GLU A 17 -14.22 3.39 14.61
CA GLU A 17 -14.77 4.22 13.55
C GLU A 17 -13.71 5.29 13.31
N SER A 18 -12.81 5.00 12.37
CA SER A 18 -11.96 6.02 11.76
C SER A 18 -12.89 7.02 11.08
N THR A 19 -13.31 8.02 11.85
CA THR A 19 -14.01 9.19 11.33
C THR A 19 -13.14 9.79 10.24
N THR A 20 -13.69 9.77 9.04
CA THR A 20 -13.19 10.41 7.83
C THR A 20 -12.78 11.86 8.11
N TYR A 21 -11.48 12.07 8.27
CA TYR A 21 -10.80 13.31 7.92
C TYR A 21 -9.73 12.90 6.91
N GLY A 22 -10.18 12.65 5.67
CA GLY A 22 -9.40 12.00 4.61
C GLY A 22 -8.15 12.77 4.17
N ASP A 23 -8.01 14.02 4.58
CA ASP A 23 -6.96 14.92 4.13
C ASP A 23 -5.89 15.23 5.21
N SER A 24 -6.02 14.71 6.43
CA SER A 24 -5.14 15.10 7.55
C SER A 24 -4.19 13.99 8.04
N ILE A 25 -4.29 12.78 7.51
CA ILE A 25 -3.46 11.66 7.97
C ILE A 25 -2.83 10.97 6.77
N ASP A 26 -1.50 10.94 6.74
CA ASP A 26 -0.75 10.12 5.79
C ASP A 26 -1.16 8.65 5.96
N THR A 27 -1.43 7.94 4.87
CA THR A 27 -1.75 6.51 4.91
C THR A 27 -0.83 5.75 3.97
N ILE A 28 -0.41 4.57 4.41
CA ILE A 28 0.18 3.55 3.56
C ILE A 28 -0.28 2.19 4.06
N GLN A 29 -0.83 1.38 3.17
CA GLN A 29 -1.39 0.08 3.52
C GLN A 29 -0.99 -0.97 2.50
N LEU A 30 -0.78 -2.17 3.01
CA LEU A 30 -0.61 -3.39 2.22
C LEU A 30 -1.92 -4.17 2.29
N ILE A 31 -2.45 -4.55 1.14
CA ILE A 31 -3.69 -5.32 1.03
C ILE A 31 -3.38 -6.56 0.20
N SER A 32 -3.48 -7.73 0.81
CA SER A 32 -3.25 -9.00 0.14
C SER A 32 -4.50 -9.52 -0.56
N TYR A 33 -4.32 -9.94 -1.81
CA TYR A 33 -5.25 -10.75 -2.57
C TYR A 33 -4.58 -12.09 -2.90
N PRO A 34 -5.34 -13.13 -3.31
CA PRO A 34 -4.76 -14.45 -3.58
C PRO A 34 -3.60 -14.45 -4.60
N ASN A 35 -3.66 -13.57 -5.60
CA ASN A 35 -2.72 -13.55 -6.73
C ASN A 35 -1.81 -12.31 -6.79
N PHE A 36 -2.08 -11.29 -5.97
CA PHE A 36 -1.35 -10.03 -6.03
C PHE A 36 -1.45 -9.28 -4.70
N LEU A 37 -0.54 -8.34 -4.50
CA LEU A 37 -0.51 -7.42 -3.37
C LEU A 37 -0.84 -6.02 -3.88
N LEU A 38 -1.68 -5.28 -3.18
CA LEU A 38 -1.87 -3.86 -3.40
C LEU A 38 -1.12 -3.07 -2.34
N ILE A 39 -0.44 -2.03 -2.80
CA ILE A 39 0.04 -0.94 -1.95
C ILE A 39 -0.85 0.25 -2.22
N SER A 40 -1.57 0.74 -1.21
CA SER A 40 -2.29 2.01 -1.30
C SER A 40 -1.57 3.05 -0.45
N TRP A 41 -1.54 4.29 -0.93
CA TRP A 41 -1.00 5.41 -0.19
C TRP A 41 -1.82 6.68 -0.37
N SER A 42 -1.71 7.57 0.60
CA SER A 42 -2.16 8.96 0.54
C SER A 42 -1.28 9.81 1.45
N ILE A 43 -0.81 10.95 0.95
CA ILE A 43 0.00 11.92 1.68
C ILE A 43 -0.87 13.14 1.95
N ALA A 44 -0.98 13.52 3.22
CA ALA A 44 -1.75 14.67 3.66
C ALA A 44 -1.08 15.98 3.22
N SER A 45 -1.88 17.01 2.93
CA SER A 45 -1.37 18.32 2.52
C SER A 45 -0.49 18.97 3.58
N SER A 46 -0.73 18.68 4.87
CA SER A 46 0.13 19.14 5.97
C SER A 46 1.54 18.59 5.87
N THR A 47 1.67 17.32 5.49
CA THR A 47 2.97 16.64 5.33
C THR A 47 3.70 17.17 4.12
N ARG A 48 2.98 17.45 3.02
CA ARG A 48 3.55 18.17 1.86
C ARG A 48 4.20 19.49 2.28
N ASN A 49 3.46 20.36 2.95
CA ASN A 49 3.97 21.67 3.36
C ASN A 49 5.17 21.56 4.30
N PHE A 50 5.16 20.55 5.18
CA PHE A 50 6.26 20.28 6.10
C PHE A 50 7.53 19.81 5.38
N LEU A 51 7.38 18.94 4.37
CA LEU A 51 8.50 18.44 3.58
C LEU A 51 9.15 19.56 2.76
N GLU A 52 8.36 20.44 2.14
CA GLU A 52 8.89 21.62 1.43
C GLU A 52 9.76 22.48 2.34
N GLN A 53 9.32 22.71 3.58
CA GLN A 53 10.07 23.52 4.55
C GLN A 53 11.37 22.87 5.01
N ILE A 54 11.35 21.56 5.26
CA ILE A 54 12.54 20.84 5.75
C ILE A 54 13.56 20.62 4.65
N LEU A 55 13.10 20.17 3.48
CA LEU A 55 13.95 19.83 2.34
C LEU A 55 14.32 21.05 1.49
N LYS A 56 13.70 22.21 1.76
CA LYS A 56 13.93 23.51 1.11
C LYS A 56 13.80 23.46 -0.41
N GLU A 57 12.85 22.66 -0.88
CA GLU A 57 12.57 22.40 -2.29
C GLU A 57 11.05 22.28 -2.47
N ASP A 58 10.54 22.69 -3.64
CA ASP A 58 9.12 22.58 -3.93
C ASP A 58 8.69 21.09 -3.95
N PHE A 59 7.50 20.77 -3.44
CA PHE A 59 7.11 19.37 -3.26
C PHE A 59 7.04 18.59 -4.57
N GLU A 60 6.68 19.28 -5.65
CA GLU A 60 6.57 18.67 -7.00
C GLU A 60 7.94 18.30 -7.57
N ASP A 61 9.01 18.92 -7.09
CA ASP A 61 10.39 18.61 -7.51
C ASP A 61 11.00 17.46 -6.68
N LEU A 62 10.40 17.15 -5.52
CA LEU A 62 10.86 16.06 -4.67
C LEU A 62 10.70 14.70 -5.35
N HIS A 63 11.72 13.87 -5.19
CA HIS A 63 11.72 12.49 -5.66
C HIS A 63 11.05 11.57 -4.63
N MET A 64 9.80 11.21 -4.88
CA MET A 64 9.06 10.28 -4.05
C MET A 64 9.18 8.83 -4.53
N ARG A 65 9.37 7.92 -3.58
CA ARG A 65 9.44 6.48 -3.83
C ARG A 65 8.74 5.69 -2.74
N ILE A 66 8.11 4.60 -3.13
CA ILE A 66 7.65 3.56 -2.23
C ILE A 66 8.69 2.46 -2.22
N ILE A 67 9.22 2.13 -1.04
CA ILE A 67 10.16 1.03 -0.87
C ILE A 67 9.40 -0.13 -0.24
N LEU A 68 9.30 -1.24 -0.97
CA LEU A 68 8.79 -2.51 -0.47
C LEU A 68 9.95 -3.34 0.07
N TYR A 69 9.79 -3.81 1.29
CA TYR A 69 10.73 -4.70 1.95
C TYR A 69 10.12 -6.08 2.12
N LYS A 70 10.92 -7.10 1.85
CA LYS A 70 10.62 -8.48 2.23
C LYS A 70 11.45 -8.88 3.43
N THR A 71 10.79 -9.20 4.53
CA THR A 71 11.41 -9.72 5.74
C THR A 71 11.64 -11.22 5.58
N ASN A 72 12.82 -11.58 5.10
CA ASN A 72 13.38 -12.94 5.09
C ASN A 72 14.76 -12.93 5.77
N ASN A 73 15.44 -14.08 5.86
CA ASN A 73 16.83 -14.18 6.38
C ASN A 73 17.82 -13.23 5.68
N GLN A 74 17.51 -12.79 4.46
CA GLN A 74 18.13 -11.66 3.77
C GLN A 74 17.03 -10.65 3.49
N GLN A 75 17.20 -9.39 3.94
CA GLN A 75 16.28 -8.31 3.61
C GLN A 75 16.40 -8.01 2.11
N GLN A 76 15.32 -8.23 1.37
CA GLN A 76 15.21 -7.80 -0.02
C GLN A 76 14.40 -6.51 -0.06
N MET A 77 14.81 -5.55 -0.88
CA MET A 77 14.09 -4.29 -1.07
C MET A 77 13.86 -4.01 -2.55
N THR A 78 12.77 -3.31 -2.85
CA THR A 78 12.43 -2.85 -4.20
C THR A 78 11.80 -1.48 -4.09
N ASP A 79 12.26 -0.55 -4.93
CA ASP A 79 11.80 0.83 -4.97
C ASP A 79 10.89 1.10 -6.18
N PHE A 80 9.82 1.84 -5.92
CA PHE A 80 8.85 2.27 -6.92
C PHE A 80 8.76 3.78 -6.92
N HIS A 81 9.12 4.42 -8.02
CA HIS A 81 8.98 5.87 -8.15
C HIS A 81 7.50 6.22 -8.28
N ILE A 82 7.05 7.17 -7.45
CA ILE A 82 5.66 7.67 -7.45
C ILE A 82 5.69 9.18 -7.66
N ARG A 83 4.68 9.71 -8.37
CA ARG A 83 4.49 11.15 -8.57
C ARG A 83 3.25 11.67 -7.86
N ASP A 84 2.23 10.83 -7.77
CA ASP A 84 0.96 11.20 -7.17
C ASP A 84 1.02 11.13 -5.65
N ILE A 85 0.43 12.12 -4.98
CA ILE A 85 0.27 12.19 -3.51
C ILE A 85 -0.54 11.02 -2.96
N SER A 86 -1.40 10.42 -3.79
CA SER A 86 -2.23 9.28 -3.44
C SER A 86 -2.32 8.35 -4.63
N GLY A 87 -2.36 7.04 -4.37
CA GLY A 87 -2.44 6.08 -5.45
C GLY A 87 -2.54 4.65 -4.96
N ILE A 88 -2.59 3.74 -5.94
CA ILE A 88 -2.62 2.31 -5.72
C ILE A 88 -1.61 1.67 -6.68
N LEU A 89 -0.72 0.84 -6.13
CA LEU A 89 0.24 0.04 -6.88
C LEU A 89 -0.14 -1.43 -6.75
N ARG A 90 -0.30 -2.10 -7.89
CA ARG A 90 -0.59 -3.54 -7.94
C ARG A 90 0.68 -4.31 -8.25
N LEU A 91 1.02 -5.22 -7.35
CA LEU A 91 2.19 -6.07 -7.44
C LEU A 91 1.77 -7.52 -7.65
N GLU A 92 2.02 -8.03 -8.84
CA GLU A 92 1.76 -9.43 -9.18
C GLU A 92 3.02 -10.28 -8.97
N LEU A 93 2.82 -11.60 -8.84
CA LEU A 93 3.91 -12.59 -8.82
C LEU A 93 4.95 -12.41 -7.69
N LEU A 94 4.53 -11.83 -6.56
CA LEU A 94 5.38 -11.74 -5.38
C LEU A 94 5.58 -13.12 -4.74
N PRO A 95 6.81 -13.48 -4.36
CA PRO A 95 7.04 -14.73 -3.65
C PRO A 95 6.37 -14.70 -2.26
N THR A 96 5.99 -15.85 -1.73
CA THR A 96 5.48 -15.94 -0.35
C THR A 96 6.48 -15.36 0.65
N GLY A 97 5.98 -14.60 1.62
CA GLY A 97 6.79 -14.00 2.68
C GLY A 97 6.10 -12.85 3.41
N THR A 98 6.80 -12.29 4.40
CA THR A 98 6.34 -11.10 5.12
C THR A 98 6.86 -9.84 4.46
N TYR A 99 5.97 -8.89 4.21
CA TYR A 99 6.26 -7.64 3.54
C TYR A 99 5.90 -6.44 4.41
N TYR A 100 6.65 -5.36 4.30
CA TYR A 100 6.25 -4.03 4.78
C TYR A 100 6.73 -2.99 3.77
N CYS A 101 6.12 -1.82 3.74
CA CYS A 101 6.52 -0.76 2.81
C CYS A 101 6.67 0.59 3.50
N GLU A 102 7.47 1.44 2.87
CA GLU A 102 7.73 2.81 3.30
C GLU A 102 7.51 3.77 2.15
N ILE A 103 6.96 4.94 2.45
CA ILE A 103 7.02 6.09 1.56
C ILE A 103 8.24 6.90 1.96
N VAL A 104 9.16 7.11 1.02
CA VAL A 104 10.36 7.90 1.20
C VAL A 104 10.36 9.01 0.18
N THR A 105 10.73 10.20 0.60
CA THR A 105 10.97 11.34 -0.29
C THR A 105 12.43 11.76 -0.21
N SER A 106 12.96 12.33 -1.29
CA SER A 106 14.30 12.88 -1.32
C SER A 106 14.39 14.12 -2.21
N ASN A 107 15.20 15.08 -1.81
CA ASN A 107 15.45 16.29 -2.61
C ASN A 107 16.59 16.08 -3.62
N SER A 108 16.85 17.11 -4.42
CA SER A 108 17.95 17.15 -5.40
C SER A 108 19.36 16.98 -4.78
N GLN A 109 19.50 17.20 -3.48
CA GLN A 109 20.76 17.02 -2.73
C GLN A 109 20.91 15.61 -2.13
N ASN A 110 19.96 14.70 -2.43
CA ASN A 110 19.88 13.34 -1.87
C ASN A 110 19.65 13.29 -0.36
N GLU A 111 19.10 14.34 0.24
CA GLU A 111 18.59 14.28 1.61
C GLU A 111 17.27 13.51 1.61
N THR A 112 17.16 12.46 2.43
CA THR A 112 16.02 11.53 2.39
C THR A 112 15.21 11.57 3.68
N ILE A 113 13.89 11.58 3.57
CA ILE A 113 12.96 11.50 4.70
C ILE A 113 11.95 10.38 4.47
N THR A 114 11.78 9.50 5.46
CA THR A 114 10.67 8.52 5.47
C THR A 114 9.42 9.21 5.99
N ILE A 115 8.37 9.25 5.17
CA ILE A 115 7.09 9.87 5.49
C ILE A 115 6.27 8.94 6.39
N LYS A 116 6.09 7.69 5.96
CA LYS A 116 5.32 6.70 6.72
C LYS A 116 5.75 5.28 6.38
N ARG A 117 5.63 4.40 7.37
CA ARG A 117 5.83 2.95 7.24
C ARG A 117 4.50 2.22 7.45
N SER A 118 4.23 1.20 6.65
CA SER A 118 3.09 0.32 6.82
C SER A 118 3.30 -0.68 7.95
N SER A 119 2.21 -1.30 8.40
CA SER A 119 2.33 -2.55 9.16
C SER A 119 2.90 -3.66 8.27
N SER A 120 3.53 -4.64 8.91
CA SER A 120 3.96 -5.87 8.24
C SER A 120 2.76 -6.74 7.88
N LEU A 121 2.76 -7.32 6.68
CA LEU A 121 1.73 -8.22 6.17
C LEU A 121 2.37 -9.50 5.63
N TYR A 122 1.83 -10.65 5.99
CA TYR A 122 2.23 -11.93 5.41
C TYR A 122 1.44 -12.21 4.12
N PHE A 123 2.15 -12.32 3.00
CA PHE A 123 1.58 -12.63 1.69
C PHE A 123 1.87 -14.09 1.33
N LEU A 124 0.84 -14.82 0.93
CA LEU A 124 0.92 -16.19 0.48
C LEU A 124 0.56 -16.25 -1.00
N GLN A 125 1.52 -16.63 -1.83
CA GLN A 125 1.29 -16.84 -3.26
C GLN A 125 0.60 -18.18 -3.46
N GLU A 126 -0.63 -18.18 -3.97
CA GLU A 126 -1.24 -19.41 -4.46
C GLU A 126 -0.47 -19.91 -5.70
N LYS A 127 -0.14 -21.20 -5.72
CA LYS A 127 0.67 -21.84 -6.76
C LYS A 127 0.02 -21.65 -8.15
N SER A 128 0.50 -20.68 -8.91
CA SER A 128 0.48 -20.73 -10.38
C SER A 128 1.91 -20.94 -10.88
N ASP A 129 2.06 -21.94 -11.75
CA ASP A 129 3.28 -22.52 -12.33
C ASP A 129 4.63 -21.86 -12.04
N GLN A 130 5.46 -22.56 -11.26
CA GLN A 130 6.85 -22.24 -10.91
C GLN A 130 7.85 -22.32 -12.09
N SER A 131 7.42 -22.21 -13.35
CA SER A 131 8.26 -22.59 -14.51
C SER A 131 8.82 -21.42 -15.34
N LYS A 132 8.49 -20.16 -15.04
CA LYS A 132 9.03 -19.03 -15.81
C LYS A 132 10.09 -18.27 -15.00
N LYS A 133 11.32 -18.25 -15.53
CA LYS A 133 12.39 -17.34 -15.08
C LYS A 133 11.81 -15.94 -14.96
N TYR A 134 11.96 -15.36 -13.78
CA TYR A 134 11.48 -14.02 -13.44
C TYR A 134 12.21 -12.98 -14.27
N GLU A 135 11.58 -12.53 -15.35
CA GLU A 135 11.94 -11.28 -16.03
C GLU A 135 10.85 -10.26 -15.72
N TRP A 136 11.17 -9.35 -14.80
CA TRP A 136 10.32 -8.21 -14.48
C TRP A 136 10.18 -7.33 -15.71
N LYS A 137 8.96 -7.23 -16.25
CA LYS A 137 8.63 -6.27 -17.30
C LYS A 137 7.65 -5.27 -16.72
N GLN A 138 8.04 -4.00 -16.74
CA GLN A 138 7.14 -2.89 -16.51
C GLN A 138 6.00 -2.99 -17.54
N PRO A 139 4.73 -3.11 -17.11
CA PRO A 139 3.63 -3.13 -18.05
C PRO A 139 3.61 -1.80 -18.79
N ALA A 140 3.69 -1.85 -20.12
CA ALA A 140 3.48 -0.68 -20.96
C ALA A 140 2.08 -0.13 -20.67
N LEU A 141 1.99 1.19 -20.52
CA LEU A 141 0.78 1.92 -20.20
C LEU A 141 -0.20 1.80 -21.37
N ASP A 142 -1.03 0.75 -21.37
CA ASP A 142 -2.08 0.59 -22.37
C ASP A 142 -3.29 1.42 -21.92
N GLN A 143 -3.40 2.65 -22.42
CA GLN A 143 -4.30 3.72 -21.96
C GLN A 143 -5.81 3.41 -22.04
N GLN A 144 -6.25 2.21 -22.42
CA GLN A 144 -7.66 1.94 -22.76
C GLN A 144 -8.30 0.70 -22.11
N SER A 145 -7.55 -0.09 -21.34
CA SER A 145 -8.10 -1.35 -20.78
C SER A 145 -8.98 -1.14 -19.53
N TRP A 146 -8.75 -0.09 -18.74
CA TRP A 146 -9.54 0.22 -17.54
C TRP A 146 -10.94 0.75 -17.85
N LEU A 147 -11.17 1.30 -19.04
CA LEU A 147 -12.47 1.83 -19.46
C LEU A 147 -13.50 0.74 -19.80
N ARG A 148 -13.07 -0.51 -20.04
CA ARG A 148 -14.00 -1.60 -20.39
C ARG A 148 -14.55 -2.37 -19.18
N ALA A 149 -14.05 -2.13 -17.97
CA ALA A 149 -14.49 -2.86 -16.78
C ALA A 149 -15.77 -2.31 -16.12
N TYR A 150 -16.28 -1.14 -16.57
CA TYR A 150 -17.40 -0.44 -15.91
C TYR A 150 -18.62 -0.22 -16.83
N SER A 151 -18.94 -1.17 -17.71
CA SER A 151 -20.12 -1.10 -18.56
C SER A 151 -20.88 -2.43 -18.59
N SER A 152 -21.55 -2.74 -17.50
CA SER A 152 -22.67 -3.69 -17.50
C SER A 152 -23.54 -3.37 -16.30
N TYR A 153 -24.86 -3.55 -16.45
CA TYR A 153 -25.98 -3.14 -15.58
C TYR A 153 -26.48 -1.74 -15.93
N THR A 154 -27.39 -1.63 -16.89
CA THR A 154 -28.81 -1.89 -16.60
C THR A 154 -29.59 -2.25 -17.87
N ILE A 155 -30.21 -3.44 -17.87
CA ILE A 155 -31.39 -3.74 -18.69
C ILE A 155 -32.48 -4.01 -17.65
N TYR A 156 -33.56 -3.24 -17.68
CA TYR A 156 -34.81 -3.57 -17.01
C TYR A 156 -35.77 -4.08 -18.09
N ASP A 157 -36.43 -5.21 -17.81
CA ASP A 157 -37.58 -5.72 -18.56
C ASP A 157 -38.75 -4.71 -18.54
#